data_AF-B1M9I1-F1
#
_entry.id   AF-B1M9I1-F1
#
_cell.length_a   1.000
_cell.length_b   1.000
_cell.length_c   1.000
_cell.angle_alpha   90.00
_cell.angle_beta   90.00
_cell.angle_gamma   90.00
#
_symmetry.space_group_name_H-M   'P 1'
#
loop_
_entity.id
_entity.type
_entity.pdbx_description
1 polymer ?
#
loop_
_entity_poly.entity_id
_entity_poly.type
_entity_poly.pdbx_seq_one_letter_code
_entity_poly.pdbx_strand_id
1 'polypeptide(L)'
;MSAPVSAGAIWRRVLPVWLGLMALLAVGCALAYAPLGAWNPAVSFAVAATQAGLVALLFMRLVRAPALIRLTAACGLFWSAILFTLTLADVLSRLART
;
A
#
# COMPACT_ATOMS: atom_id res chain seq x y z
N MET A 1 -13.24 -32.37 21.55
CA MET A 1 -13.95 -32.32 20.26
C MET A 1 -14.50 -30.91 20.08
N SER A 2 -13.76 -30.03 19.40
CA SER A 2 -14.14 -28.62 19.22
C SER A 2 -15.22 -28.48 18.15
N ALA A 3 -16.28 -27.71 18.41
CA ALA A 3 -17.38 -27.50 17.48
C ALA A 3 -16.88 -26.93 16.14
N PRO A 4 -17.48 -27.33 14.99
CA PRO A 4 -17.10 -26.80 13.69
C PRO A 4 -17.39 -25.29 13.67
N VAL A 5 -16.33 -24.49 13.47
CA VAL A 5 -16.48 -23.05 13.26
C VAL A 5 -17.37 -22.86 12.03
N SER A 6 -18.54 -22.24 12.20
CA SER A 6 -19.50 -22.11 11.09
C SER A 6 -18.88 -21.27 9.96
N ALA A 7 -18.84 -21.85 8.75
CA ALA A 7 -18.24 -21.20 7.59
C ALA A 7 -18.81 -19.78 7.37
N GLY A 8 -20.11 -19.58 7.63
CA GLY A 8 -20.77 -18.28 7.52
C GLY A 8 -20.19 -17.19 8.43
N ALA A 9 -19.66 -17.53 9.61
CA ALA A 9 -19.04 -16.57 10.52
C ALA A 9 -17.65 -16.10 10.03
N ILE A 10 -16.93 -16.96 9.30
CA ILE A 10 -15.64 -16.64 8.68
C ILE A 10 -15.88 -15.69 7.50
N TRP A 11 -16.81 -16.05 6.61
CA TRP A 11 -17.16 -15.24 5.44
C TRP A 11 -17.60 -13.82 5.80
N ARG A 12 -18.41 -13.66 6.85
CA ARG A 12 -18.86 -12.34 7.34
C ARG A 12 -17.72 -11.42 7.80
N ARG A 13 -16.60 -11.98 8.27
CA ARG A 13 -15.43 -11.21 8.70
C ARG A 13 -14.49 -10.86 7.55
N VAL A 14 -14.42 -11.71 6.53
CA VAL A 14 -13.50 -11.55 5.40
C VAL A 14 -14.08 -10.64 4.32
N LEU A 15 -15.40 -10.71 4.07
CA LEU A 15 -16.09 -9.92 3.04
C LEU A 15 -15.82 -8.40 3.09
N PRO A 16 -15.97 -7.72 4.25
CA PRO A 16 -15.78 -6.26 4.30
C PRO A 16 -14.32 -5.85 4.04
N VAL A 17 -13.36 -6.68 4.44
CA VAL A 17 -11.94 -6.43 4.19
C VAL A 17 -11.61 -6.61 2.70
N TRP A 18 -12.18 -7.66 2.09
CA TRP A 18 -12.03 -7.92 0.66
C TRP A 18 -12.66 -6.81 -0.20
N LEU A 19 -13.87 -6.37 0.13
CA LEU A 19 -14.54 -5.25 -0.54
C LEU A 19 -13.76 -3.94 -0.39
N GLY A 20 -13.19 -3.68 0.79
CA GLY A 20 -12.32 -2.53 1.02
C GLY A 20 -11.10 -2.52 0.09
N LEU A 21 -10.44 -3.66 -0.12
CA LEU A 21 -9.33 -3.77 -1.07
C LEU A 21 -9.77 -3.55 -2.52
N MET A 22 -10.89 -4.15 -2.94
CA MET A 22 -11.37 -4.02 -4.30
C MET A 22 -11.79 -2.58 -4.63
N ALA A 23 -12.41 -1.88 -3.68
CA ALA A 23 -12.73 -0.46 -3.83
C ALA A 23 -11.47 0.40 -3.96
N LEU A 24 -10.44 0.13 -3.16
CA LEU A 24 -9.18 0.85 -3.21
C LEU A 24 -8.42 0.61 -4.52
N LEU A 25 -8.41 -0.64 -5.00
CA LEU A 25 -7.85 -1.02 -6.30
C LEU A 25 -8.54 -0.29 -7.44
N ALA A 26 -9.88 -0.22 -7.40
CA ALA A 26 -10.68 0.47 -8.40
C ALA A 26 -10.38 1.99 -8.41
N VAL A 27 -10.25 2.61 -7.25
CA VAL A 27 -9.83 4.01 -7.12
C VAL A 27 -8.41 4.22 -7.69
N GLY A 28 -7.49 3.28 -7.43
CA GLY A 28 -6.15 3.31 -7.99
C GLY A 28 -6.10 3.23 -9.51
N CYS A 29 -6.89 2.33 -10.10
CA CYS A 29 -7.04 2.25 -11.55
C CYS A 29 -7.66 3.53 -12.11
N ALA A 30 -8.75 4.02 -11.50
CA ALA A 30 -9.44 5.22 -12.00
C ALA A 30 -8.53 6.47 -12.00
N LEU A 31 -7.68 6.63 -10.98
CA LEU A 31 -6.71 7.73 -10.89
C LEU A 31 -5.55 7.56 -11.88
N ALA A 32 -5.10 6.33 -12.14
CA ALA A 32 -4.02 6.08 -13.11
C ALA A 32 -4.41 6.40 -14.56
N TYR A 33 -5.69 6.23 -14.91
CA TYR A 33 -6.22 6.56 -16.25
C TYR A 33 -6.73 8.00 -16.36
N ALA A 34 -6.68 8.81 -15.29
CA ALA A 34 -7.03 10.22 -15.34
C ALA A 34 -5.90 11.03 -16.00
N PRO A 35 -6.18 11.86 -17.03
CA PRO A 35 -5.15 12.61 -17.75
C PRO A 35 -4.68 13.81 -16.91
N LEU A 36 -3.75 13.56 -15.99
CA LEU A 36 -3.22 14.55 -15.03
C LEU A 36 -1.95 15.27 -15.50
N GLY A 37 -1.54 15.10 -16.77
CA GLY A 37 -0.34 15.77 -17.32
C GLY A 37 0.93 15.48 -16.51
N ALA A 38 1.78 16.49 -16.28
CA ALA A 38 3.04 16.35 -15.53
C ALA A 38 2.88 15.94 -14.05
N TRP A 39 1.67 16.09 -13.48
CA TRP A 39 1.36 15.71 -12.10
C TRP A 39 0.98 14.24 -11.93
N ASN A 40 0.72 13.53 -13.03
CA ASN A 40 0.30 12.13 -13.02
C ASN A 40 1.25 11.18 -12.25
N PRO A 41 2.60 11.28 -12.39
CA PRO A 41 3.50 10.45 -11.59
C PRO A 41 3.39 10.73 -10.08
N ALA A 42 3.30 12.00 -9.66
CA ALA A 42 3.15 12.34 -8.24
C ALA A 42 1.86 11.79 -7.64
N VAL A 43 0.74 11.93 -8.37
CA VAL A 43 -0.57 11.40 -7.94
C VAL A 43 -0.57 9.87 -7.92
N SER A 44 0.00 9.22 -8.93
CA SER A 44 0.12 7.76 -9.00
C SER A 44 0.95 7.21 -7.83
N PHE A 45 2.06 7.87 -7.45
CA PHE A 45 2.85 7.49 -6.29
C PHE A 45 2.10 7.69 -4.96
N ALA A 46 1.34 8.79 -4.82
CA ALA A 46 0.53 9.02 -3.63
C ALA A 46 -0.54 7.94 -3.43
N VAL A 47 -1.17 7.50 -4.52
CA VAL A 47 -2.17 6.44 -4.51
C VAL A 47 -1.52 5.08 -4.21
N ALA A 48 -0.39 4.77 -4.84
CA ALA A 48 0.36 3.56 -4.56
C ALA A 48 0.83 3.48 -3.09
N ALA A 49 1.32 4.60 -2.52
CA ALA A 49 1.71 4.69 -1.12
C ALA A 49 0.52 4.49 -0.17
N THR A 50 -0.64 5.06 -0.50
CA THR A 50 -1.88 4.87 0.25
C THR A 50 -2.33 3.41 0.24
N GLN A 51 -2.24 2.75 -0.92
CA GLN A 51 -2.58 1.33 -1.06
C GLN A 51 -1.63 0.44 -0.25
N ALA A 52 -0.33 0.71 -0.31
CA ALA A 52 0.68 -0.01 0.48
C ALA A 52 0.47 0.19 1.99
N GLY A 53 0.17 1.42 2.43
CA GLY A 53 -0.12 1.73 3.84
C GLY A 53 -1.37 1.00 4.35
N LEU A 54 -2.43 0.94 3.54
CA LEU A 54 -3.65 0.22 3.92
C LEU A 54 -3.46 -1.30 3.95
N VAL A 55 -2.70 -1.89 3.02
CA VAL A 55 -2.31 -3.31 3.09
C VAL A 55 -1.50 -3.60 4.36
N ALA A 56 -0.52 -2.74 4.69
CA ALA A 56 0.28 -2.91 5.90
C ALA A 56 -0.56 -2.81 7.19
N LEU A 57 -1.52 -1.89 7.26
CA LEU A 57 -2.36 -1.69 8.43
C LEU A 57 -3.46 -2.76 8.58
N LEU A 58 -4.15 -3.13 7.50
CA LEU A 58 -5.31 -4.02 7.52
C LEU A 58 -4.95 -5.50 7.34
N PHE A 59 -4.04 -5.83 6.40
CA PHE A 59 -3.75 -7.22 6.04
C PHE A 59 -2.64 -7.85 6.86
N MET A 60 -1.58 -7.09 7.15
CA MET A 60 -0.48 -7.63 7.96
C MET A 60 -0.81 -7.70 9.46
N ARG A 61 -1.98 -7.23 9.91
CA ARG A 61 -2.33 -7.10 11.34
C ARG A 61 -1.19 -6.49 12.14
N LEU A 62 -0.47 -5.54 11.56
CA LEU A 62 0.80 -5.06 12.10
C LEU A 62 0.65 -4.44 13.51
N VAL A 63 -0.55 -3.93 13.81
CA VAL A 63 -0.96 -3.43 15.13
C VAL A 63 -0.99 -4.52 16.23
N ARG A 64 -1.29 -5.78 15.87
CA ARG A 64 -1.28 -6.94 16.79
C ARG A 64 -0.05 -7.84 16.62
N ALA A 65 0.80 -7.54 15.65
CA ALA A 65 2.00 -8.32 15.40
C ALA A 65 3.07 -8.06 16.47
N PRO A 66 3.87 -9.07 16.86
CA PRO A 66 4.99 -8.89 17.78
C PRO A 66 5.94 -7.78 17.28
N ALA A 67 6.56 -7.07 18.23
CA ALA A 67 7.35 -5.86 17.98
C ALA A 67 8.44 -6.04 16.90
N LEU A 68 9.00 -7.24 16.78
CA LEU A 68 10.00 -7.63 15.78
C LEU A 68 9.47 -7.51 14.33
N ILE A 69 8.20 -7.85 14.09
CA ILE A 69 7.54 -7.73 12.77
C ILE A 69 7.26 -6.25 12.45
N ARG A 70 6.90 -5.45 13.46
CA ARG A 70 6.72 -4.00 13.30
C ARG A 70 8.03 -3.32 12.94
N LEU A 71 9.13 -3.72 13.58
CA LEU A 71 10.46 -3.15 13.34
C LEU A 71 10.97 -3.50 11.94
N THR A 72 10.82 -4.75 11.50
CA THR A 72 11.22 -5.18 10.15
C THR A 72 10.39 -4.50 9.06
N ALA A 73 9.07 -4.33 9.26
CA ALA A 73 8.23 -3.57 8.35
C ALA A 73 8.64 -2.08 8.27
N ALA A 74 8.95 -1.46 9.43
CA ALA A 74 9.45 -0.09 9.47
C ALA A 74 10.82 0.04 8.79
N CYS A 75 11.71 -0.94 8.98
CA CYS A 75 13.03 -0.97 8.35
C CYS A 75 12.91 -1.09 6.82
N GLY A 76 12.00 -1.93 6.33
CA GLY A 76 11.70 -2.04 4.90
C GLY A 76 11.17 -0.73 4.31
N LEU A 77 10.21 -0.09 4.99
CA LEU A 77 9.66 1.21 4.57
C LEU A 77 10.73 2.31 4.56
N PHE A 78 11.57 2.33 5.60
CA PHE A 78 12.69 3.27 5.69
C PHE A 78 13.68 3.08 4.54
N TRP A 79 14.03 1.82 4.24
CA TRP A 79 14.90 1.50 3.12
C TRP A 79 14.29 1.89 1.77
N SER A 80 13.00 1.59 1.55
CA SER A 80 12.29 2.02 0.34
C SER A 80 12.28 3.54 0.17
N ALA A 81 12.10 4.30 1.27
CA ALA A 81 12.13 5.76 1.24
C ALA A 81 13.49 6.30 0.78
N ILE A 82 14.59 5.68 1.21
CA ILE A 82 15.95 6.02 0.75
C ILE A 82 16.06 5.77 -0.75
N LEU A 83 15.68 4.58 -1.23
CA LEU A 83 15.77 4.23 -2.65
C LEU A 83 14.93 5.17 -3.54
N PHE A 84 13.72 5.51 -3.11
CA PHE A 84 12.89 6.48 -3.83
C PHE A 84 13.53 7.86 -3.88
N THR A 85 14.08 8.34 -2.76
CA THR A 85 14.76 9.64 -2.70
C THR A 85 15.96 9.68 -3.64
N LEU A 86 16.78 8.62 -3.65
CA LEU A 86 17.93 8.51 -4.53
C LEU A 86 17.52 8.47 -6.01
N THR A 87 16.45 7.74 -6.34
CA THR A 87 15.93 7.67 -7.72
C THR A 87 15.40 9.02 -8.18
N LEU A 88 14.66 9.74 -7.33
CA LEU A 88 14.15 11.07 -7.66
C LEU A 88 15.30 12.07 -7.85
N ALA A 89 16.30 12.01 -6.98
CA ALA A 89 17.51 12.83 -7.07
C ALA A 89 18.30 12.55 -8.36
N ASP A 90 18.42 11.29 -8.80
CA ASP A 90 19.05 10.94 -10.07
C ASP A 90 18.28 11.53 -11.27
N VAL A 91 16.96 11.35 -11.30
CA VAL A 91 16.10 11.88 -12.38
C VAL A 91 16.17 13.41 -12.46
N LEU A 92 16.05 14.09 -11.31
CA LEU A 92 16.17 15.56 -11.24
C LEU A 92 17.55 16.04 -11.68
N SER A 93 18.62 15.34 -11.27
CA SER A 93 19.99 15.68 -11.66
C SER A 93 20.25 15.50 -13.16
N ARG A 94 19.58 14.52 -13.80
CA ARG A 94 19.63 14.33 -15.25
C ARG A 94 18.86 15.42 -15.99
N LEU A 95 17.66 15.75 -15.53
CA LEU A 95 16.83 16.81 -16.12
C LEU A 95 17.45 18.21 -15.97
N ALA A 96 18.16 18.48 -14.88
CA ALA A 96 18.86 19.75 -14.69
C ALA A 96 20.11 19.89 -15.59
N ARG A 97 20.58 18.79 -16.18
CA ARG A 97 21.77 18.74 -17.05
C ARG A 97 21.42 18.75 -18.55
N THR A 98 20.15 18.61 -18.90
CA THR A 98 19.60 18.74 -20.26
C THR A 98 19.01 20.11 -20.48
#